data_AF-A0AAX0SSK4-F1
#
_entry.id   AF-A0AAX0SSK4-F1
#
_cell.length_a   1.000
_cell.length_b   1.000
_cell.length_c   1.000
_cell.angle_alpha   90.00
_cell.angle_beta   90.00
_cell.angle_gamma   90.00
#
_symmetry.space_group_name_H-M   'P 1'
#
loop_
_entity.id
_entity.type
_entity.pdbx_description
1 polymer ?
#
loop_
_entity_poly.entity_id
_entity_poly.type
_entity_poly.pdbx_seq_one_letter_code
_entity_poly.pdbx_strand_id
1 'polypeptide(L)'
;MSFTSQQGTFIPVERSKTELEGSIKTIQMEVDPAEQIEKAGTLITIEGLKKDDYDKAIVNFLALREDLQLLAASPKGDVYRNTSGNGAEIFLNGMKIATDEDFLFSYHIKEPNKKLQRSLNRENKNLPRDCYRENIITILKSNINNRTQTLIDELIDSRDQYDNGEWSFIDVKKLIGLNTNRNILWADSSSKNIEKLIY
;
A
#
# COMPACT_ATOMS: atom_id res chain seq x y z
N MET A 1 -25.86 -6.98 -7.40
CA MET A 1 -24.85 -7.73 -6.62
C MET A 1 -25.56 -8.91 -6.00
N SER A 2 -24.96 -10.09 -6.00
CA SER A 2 -25.47 -11.28 -5.32
C SER A 2 -24.31 -12.08 -4.73
N PHE A 3 -24.59 -12.84 -3.67
CA PHE A 3 -23.61 -13.71 -3.02
C PHE A 3 -24.17 -15.13 -2.99
N THR A 4 -23.54 -16.10 -3.63
CA THR A 4 -24.00 -17.49 -3.63
C THR A 4 -23.07 -18.34 -2.78
N SER A 5 -23.65 -19.14 -1.88
CA SER A 5 -22.92 -20.07 -1.01
C SER A 5 -23.64 -21.42 -0.96
N GLN A 6 -23.20 -22.32 -0.08
CA GLN A 6 -23.94 -23.56 0.22
C GLN A 6 -25.33 -23.29 0.83
N GLN A 7 -25.56 -22.09 1.38
CA GLN A 7 -26.81 -21.74 2.06
C GLN A 7 -27.82 -21.02 1.16
N GLY A 8 -27.51 -20.85 -0.13
CA GLY A 8 -28.34 -20.10 -1.08
C GLY A 8 -27.63 -18.90 -1.69
N THR A 9 -28.35 -18.21 -2.58
CA THR A 9 -28.02 -16.90 -3.14
C THR A 9 -28.65 -15.80 -2.28
N PHE A 10 -27.81 -14.87 -1.84
CA PHE A 10 -28.17 -13.70 -1.04
C PHE A 10 -28.19 -12.47 -1.96
N ILE A 11 -29.31 -11.75 -2.01
CA ILE A 11 -29.49 -10.57 -2.87
C ILE A 11 -29.84 -9.35 -2.01
N PRO A 12 -28.96 -8.33 -1.92
CA PRO A 12 -29.27 -7.08 -1.24
C PRO A 12 -30.31 -6.29 -2.03
N VAL A 13 -31.39 -5.90 -1.34
CA VAL A 13 -32.51 -5.15 -1.91
C VAL A 13 -32.82 -3.94 -1.02
N GLU A 14 -33.02 -2.78 -1.64
CA GLU A 14 -33.45 -1.58 -0.92
C GLU A 14 -34.96 -1.65 -0.65
N ARG A 15 -35.35 -1.58 0.63
CA ARG A 15 -36.77 -1.49 1.05
C ARG A 15 -36.98 -0.43 2.12
N SER A 16 -38.17 0.18 2.10
CA SER A 16 -38.64 1.04 3.18
C SER A 16 -38.99 0.22 4.42
N LYS A 17 -38.53 0.64 5.59
CA LYS A 17 -38.90 0.03 6.86
C LYS A 17 -40.28 0.54 7.27
N THR A 18 -41.31 -0.26 7.04
CA THR A 18 -42.73 0.10 7.24
C THR A 18 -43.12 0.37 8.68
N GLU A 19 -42.26 0.01 9.65
CA GLU A 19 -42.52 0.10 11.09
C GLU A 19 -41.91 1.34 11.77
N LEU A 20 -41.18 2.19 11.01
CA LEU A 20 -40.59 3.43 11.53
C LEU A 20 -41.27 4.65 10.89
N GLU A 21 -41.65 5.63 11.71
CA GLU A 21 -42.11 6.93 11.22
C GLU A 21 -40.97 7.64 10.46
N GLY A 22 -41.32 8.17 9.28
CA GLY A 22 -40.33 8.62 8.30
C GLY A 22 -39.86 7.43 7.45
N SER A 23 -40.06 7.50 6.14
CA SER A 23 -39.75 6.44 5.18
C SER A 23 -38.25 6.17 5.06
N ILE A 24 -37.63 5.59 6.09
CA ILE A 24 -36.23 5.23 6.11
C ILE A 24 -36.06 4.04 5.18
N LYS A 25 -35.27 4.23 4.13
CA LYS A 25 -34.83 3.16 3.25
C LYS A 25 -33.70 2.39 3.91
N THR A 26 -33.78 1.08 3.86
CA THR A 26 -32.80 0.15 4.43
C THR A 26 -32.45 -0.91 3.40
N ILE A 27 -31.21 -1.39 3.43
CA ILE A 27 -30.82 -2.56 2.65
C ILE A 27 -31.24 -3.79 3.44
N GLN A 28 -32.11 -4.60 2.85
CA GLN A 28 -32.54 -5.90 3.36
C GLN A 28 -31.89 -7.00 2.53
N MET A 29 -31.73 -8.17 3.14
CA MET A 29 -31.20 -9.34 2.44
C MET A 29 -32.31 -10.33 2.11
N GLU A 30 -32.52 -10.57 0.82
CA GLU A 30 -33.34 -11.69 0.36
C GLU A 30 -32.45 -12.92 0.14
N VAL A 31 -32.98 -14.10 0.45
CA VAL A 31 -32.28 -15.37 0.35
C VAL A 31 -33.07 -16.27 -0.60
N ASP A 32 -32.44 -16.66 -1.70
CA ASP A 32 -32.92 -17.71 -2.58
C ASP A 32 -32.17 -19.02 -2.26
N PRO A 33 -32.81 -19.99 -1.60
CA PRO A 33 -32.17 -21.24 -1.23
C PRO A 33 -31.99 -22.22 -2.41
N ALA A 34 -32.58 -21.95 -3.59
CA ALA A 34 -32.54 -22.86 -4.74
C ALA A 34 -31.20 -22.82 -5.48
N GLU A 35 -30.48 -21.70 -5.40
CA GLU A 35 -29.15 -21.54 -5.98
C GLU A 35 -28.07 -21.79 -4.93
N GLN A 36 -27.44 -22.97 -5.00
CA GLN A 36 -26.36 -23.35 -4.10
C GLN A 36 -25.11 -23.71 -4.89
N ILE A 37 -23.94 -23.43 -4.33
CA ILE A 37 -22.67 -23.91 -4.86
C ILE A 37 -22.10 -25.01 -3.96
N GLU A 38 -21.69 -26.13 -4.55
CA GLU A 38 -21.08 -27.26 -3.81
C GLU A 38 -19.66 -26.96 -3.28
N LYS A 39 -19.10 -25.78 -3.59
CA LYS A 39 -17.73 -25.42 -3.21
C LYS A 39 -17.62 -24.95 -1.76
N ALA A 40 -16.44 -25.14 -1.17
CA ALA A 40 -16.04 -24.46 0.06
C ALA A 40 -15.73 -22.99 -0.25
N GLY A 41 -16.75 -22.12 -0.28
CA GLY A 41 -16.57 -20.69 -0.53
C GLY A 41 -17.86 -19.93 -0.80
N THR A 42 -17.71 -18.67 -1.20
CA THR A 42 -18.80 -17.79 -1.61
C THR A 42 -18.48 -17.23 -2.99
N LEU A 43 -19.37 -17.41 -3.95
CA LEU A 43 -19.32 -16.73 -5.24
C LEU A 43 -19.96 -15.35 -5.07
N ILE A 44 -19.30 -14.30 -5.53
CA ILE A 44 -19.84 -12.94 -5.52
C ILE A 44 -19.97 -12.47 -6.95
N THR A 45 -21.19 -12.11 -7.36
CA THR A 45 -21.46 -11.58 -8.70
C THR A 45 -21.85 -10.11 -8.57
N ILE A 46 -21.09 -9.25 -9.25
CA ILE A 46 -21.36 -7.81 -9.35
C ILE A 46 -21.68 -7.49 -10.80
N GLU A 47 -22.96 -7.34 -11.11
CA GLU A 47 -23.45 -7.01 -12.45
C GLU A 47 -23.71 -5.51 -12.62
N GLY A 48 -23.73 -5.04 -13.87
CA GLY A 48 -23.99 -3.63 -14.20
C GLY A 48 -22.83 -2.68 -13.92
N LEU A 49 -21.64 -3.19 -13.61
CA LEU A 49 -20.45 -2.39 -13.35
C LEU A 49 -19.85 -1.88 -14.67
N LYS A 50 -19.58 -0.57 -14.77
CA LYS A 50 -18.84 -0.02 -15.90
C LYS A 50 -17.39 -0.47 -15.83
N LYS A 51 -16.79 -0.76 -16.99
CA LYS A 51 -15.38 -1.16 -17.07
C LYS A 51 -14.43 -0.12 -16.44
N ASP A 52 -14.70 1.17 -16.64
CA ASP A 52 -13.93 2.26 -16.04
C ASP A 52 -13.99 2.25 -14.50
N ASP A 53 -15.15 1.98 -13.91
CA ASP A 53 -15.30 1.87 -12.44
C ASP A 53 -14.57 0.63 -11.91
N TYR A 54 -14.61 -0.49 -12.66
CA TYR A 54 -13.84 -1.69 -12.36
C TYR A 54 -12.34 -1.39 -12.35
N ASP A 55 -11.83 -0.77 -13.43
CA ASP A 55 -10.40 -0.48 -13.57
C ASP A 55 -9.93 0.46 -12.45
N LYS A 56 -10.72 1.47 -12.09
CA LYS A 56 -10.45 2.37 -10.94
C LYS A 56 -10.49 1.65 -9.58
N ALA A 57 -11.30 0.62 -9.44
CA ALA A 57 -11.38 -0.14 -8.19
C ALA A 57 -10.20 -1.10 -8.03
N ILE A 58 -9.86 -1.82 -9.10
CA ILE A 58 -8.87 -2.91 -9.09
C ILE A 58 -7.47 -2.41 -8.75
N VAL A 59 -7.09 -1.21 -9.21
CA VAL A 59 -5.78 -0.61 -8.90
C VAL A 59 -5.53 -0.37 -7.40
N ASN A 60 -6.56 -0.48 -6.55
CA ASN A 60 -6.41 -0.37 -5.10
C ASN A 60 -5.97 -1.68 -4.43
N PHE A 61 -5.95 -2.80 -5.14
CA PHE A 61 -5.58 -4.09 -4.58
C PHE A 61 -4.21 -4.51 -5.09
N LEU A 62 -3.24 -4.61 -4.18
CA LEU A 62 -1.85 -4.97 -4.50
C LEU A 62 -1.74 -6.29 -5.26
N ALA A 63 -2.56 -7.28 -4.89
CA ALA A 63 -2.57 -8.60 -5.52
C ALA A 63 -2.96 -8.58 -7.01
N LEU A 64 -3.54 -7.48 -7.50
CA LEU A 64 -3.99 -7.30 -8.86
C LEU A 64 -3.12 -6.28 -9.63
N ARG A 65 -1.99 -5.87 -9.06
CA ARG A 65 -1.07 -4.91 -9.67
C ARG A 65 0.00 -5.63 -10.48
N GLU A 66 0.01 -5.35 -11.78
CA GLU A 66 0.99 -5.88 -12.72
C GLU A 66 2.17 -4.93 -12.93
N ASP A 67 1.98 -3.65 -12.59
CA ASP A 67 2.96 -2.57 -12.75
C ASP A 67 3.87 -2.37 -11.53
N LEU A 68 3.73 -3.19 -10.49
CA LEU A 68 4.53 -3.15 -9.27
C LEU A 68 5.52 -4.33 -9.23
N GLN A 69 6.80 -4.03 -9.41
CA GLN A 69 7.88 -5.02 -9.36
C GLN A 69 8.47 -5.09 -7.95
N LEU A 70 8.41 -6.26 -7.32
CA LEU A 70 8.99 -6.47 -5.98
C LEU A 70 10.52 -6.33 -6.01
N LEU A 71 11.07 -5.45 -5.16
CA LEU A 71 12.52 -5.25 -4.99
C LEU A 71 13.04 -5.92 -3.72
N ALA A 72 12.28 -5.82 -2.63
CA ALA A 72 12.66 -6.38 -1.35
C ALA A 72 11.42 -6.72 -0.51
N ALA A 73 11.53 -7.74 0.32
CA ALA A 73 10.46 -8.20 1.19
C ALA A 73 11.00 -8.53 2.59
N SER A 74 10.23 -8.13 3.60
CA SER A 74 10.50 -8.47 5.00
C SER A 74 9.19 -8.73 5.76
N PRO A 75 9.25 -9.22 7.01
CA PRO A 75 8.08 -9.30 7.87
C PRO A 75 7.41 -7.94 8.13
N LYS A 76 8.17 -6.84 8.12
CA LYS A 76 7.64 -5.48 8.34
C LYS A 76 6.89 -4.96 7.12
N GLY A 77 7.34 -5.35 5.93
CA GLY A 77 6.71 -4.97 4.68
C GLY A 77 7.61 -5.15 3.48
N ASP A 78 7.05 -4.84 2.32
CA ASP A 78 7.68 -5.01 1.02
C ASP A 78 7.90 -3.65 0.33
N VAL A 79 8.91 -3.61 -0.53
CA VAL A 79 9.29 -2.46 -1.35
C VAL A 79 9.13 -2.84 -2.81
N TYR A 80 8.42 -2.00 -3.57
CA TYR A 80 8.14 -2.22 -4.99
C TYR A 80 8.63 -1.05 -5.83
N ARG A 81 9.18 -1.35 -6.99
CA ARG A 81 9.34 -0.38 -8.07
C ARG A 81 8.00 -0.21 -8.78
N ASN A 82 7.54 1.02 -8.91
CA ASN A 82 6.37 1.33 -9.73
C ASN A 82 6.80 1.62 -11.18
N THR A 83 6.37 0.78 -12.11
CA THR A 83 6.70 0.90 -13.54
C THR A 83 5.72 1.76 -14.34
N SER A 84 4.59 2.16 -13.75
CA SER A 84 3.59 3.01 -14.42
C SER A 84 3.85 4.50 -14.32
N GLY A 85 4.80 4.94 -13.47
CA GLY A 85 5.19 6.35 -13.32
C GLY A 85 4.20 7.22 -12.53
N ASN A 86 3.17 6.63 -11.90
CA ASN A 86 2.10 7.36 -11.19
C ASN A 86 2.43 7.72 -9.73
N GLY A 87 3.69 8.03 -9.43
CA GLY A 87 4.17 8.21 -8.06
C GLY A 87 4.19 6.92 -7.24
N ALA A 88 4.60 7.03 -5.97
CA ALA A 88 4.58 5.90 -5.05
C ALA A 88 3.17 5.65 -4.53
N GLU A 89 2.88 4.38 -4.27
CA GLU A 89 1.63 3.95 -3.67
C GLU A 89 1.88 3.17 -2.38
N ILE A 90 1.04 3.44 -1.38
CA ILE A 90 1.16 2.88 -0.05
C ILE A 90 -0.01 1.93 0.16
N PHE A 91 0.32 0.67 0.42
CA PHE A 91 -0.62 -0.39 0.68
C PHE A 91 -0.52 -0.82 2.15
N LEU A 92 -1.67 -1.12 2.76
CA LEU A 92 -1.77 -1.77 4.05
C LEU A 92 -2.53 -3.09 3.86
N ASN A 93 -1.89 -4.21 4.19
CA ASN A 93 -2.46 -5.55 4.04
C ASN A 93 -3.09 -5.77 2.65
N GLY A 94 -2.38 -5.35 1.60
CA GLY A 94 -2.79 -5.47 0.20
C GLY A 94 -3.80 -4.43 -0.29
N MET A 95 -4.28 -3.49 0.54
CA MET A 95 -5.20 -2.43 0.13
C MET A 95 -4.50 -1.07 0.08
N LYS A 96 -4.64 -0.33 -1.02
CA LYS A 96 -4.09 1.01 -1.18
C LYS A 96 -4.75 1.98 -0.19
N ILE A 97 -3.91 2.70 0.56
CA ILE A 97 -4.31 3.67 1.57
C ILE A 97 -3.78 5.07 1.29
N ALA A 98 -2.75 5.20 0.45
CA ALA A 98 -2.22 6.49 0.05
C ALA A 98 -1.43 6.46 -1.26
N THR A 99 -1.21 7.64 -1.82
CA THR A 99 -0.24 7.92 -2.89
C THR A 99 0.72 9.01 -2.42
N ASP A 100 1.97 8.96 -2.85
CA ASP A 100 3.01 9.90 -2.46
C ASP A 100 3.96 10.19 -3.64
N GLU A 101 4.02 11.45 -4.08
CA GLU A 101 4.84 11.85 -5.24
C GLU A 101 6.31 12.04 -4.88
N ASP A 102 6.63 12.31 -3.61
CA ASP A 102 8.01 12.50 -3.17
C ASP A 102 8.71 11.16 -2.91
N PHE A 103 7.99 10.04 -2.93
CA PHE A 103 8.61 8.72 -2.78
C PHE A 103 8.95 8.08 -4.12
N LEU A 104 10.12 7.47 -4.15
CA LEU A 104 10.62 6.69 -5.27
C LEU A 104 9.93 5.33 -5.37
N PHE A 105 9.68 4.67 -4.23
CA PHE A 105 9.12 3.31 -4.20
C PHE A 105 7.70 3.26 -3.67
N SER A 106 6.97 2.25 -4.13
CA SER A 106 5.71 1.84 -3.51
C SER A 106 5.96 0.85 -2.38
N TYR A 107 5.06 0.85 -1.39
CA TYR A 107 5.27 0.10 -0.16
C TYR A 107 4.05 -0.73 0.24
N HIS A 108 4.29 -1.95 0.69
CA HIS A 108 3.27 -2.78 1.34
C HIS A 108 3.59 -2.94 2.81
N ILE A 109 2.79 -2.30 3.66
CA ILE A 109 2.87 -2.38 5.11
C ILE A 109 2.14 -3.65 5.55
N LYS A 110 2.90 -4.60 6.12
CA LYS A 110 2.38 -5.85 6.70
C LYS A 110 2.13 -5.73 8.21
N GLU A 111 2.96 -4.94 8.89
CA GLU A 111 2.88 -4.75 10.35
C GLU A 111 2.72 -3.25 10.68
N PRO A 112 1.49 -2.71 10.72
CA PRO A 112 1.25 -1.30 10.96
C PRO A 112 1.47 -0.92 12.43
N ASN A 113 2.13 0.22 12.67
CA ASN A 113 2.23 0.80 13.99
C ASN A 113 0.87 1.36 14.51
N LYS A 114 0.80 1.66 15.80
CA LYS A 114 -0.42 2.18 16.44
C LYS A 114 -0.91 3.50 15.83
N LYS A 115 0.00 4.34 15.31
CA LYS A 115 -0.35 5.63 14.69
C LYS A 115 -1.13 5.41 13.39
N LEU A 116 -0.62 4.55 12.52
CA LEU A 116 -1.28 4.18 11.27
C LEU A 116 -2.61 3.50 11.56
N GLN A 117 -2.65 2.53 12.48
CA GLN A 117 -3.88 1.84 12.86
C GLN A 117 -4.99 2.82 13.31
N ARG A 118 -4.64 3.83 14.10
CA ARG A 118 -5.59 4.87 14.57
C ARG A 118 -6.01 5.86 13.49
N SER A 119 -5.18 6.01 12.45
CA SER A 119 -5.44 6.97 11.36
C SER A 119 -6.39 6.41 10.31
N LEU A 120 -6.67 5.10 10.34
CA LEU A 120 -7.60 4.43 9.43
C LEU A 120 -9.05 4.89 9.71
N ASN A 121 -9.42 6.02 9.12
CA ASN A 121 -10.79 6.49 9.07
C ASN A 121 -11.47 5.89 7.84
N ARG A 122 -12.65 5.29 8.01
CA ARG A 122 -13.38 4.56 6.96
C ARG A 122 -13.88 5.44 5.79
N GLU A 123 -13.71 6.75 5.87
CA GLU A 123 -14.22 7.72 4.88
C GLU A 123 -13.13 8.34 4.00
N ASN A 124 -11.87 8.40 4.45
CA ASN A 124 -10.81 9.07 3.70
C ASN A 124 -10.04 8.08 2.84
N LYS A 125 -10.04 8.32 1.52
CA LYS A 125 -9.36 7.49 0.52
C LYS A 125 -7.84 7.66 0.49
N ASN A 126 -7.30 8.73 1.08
CA ASN A 126 -5.86 9.02 1.09
C ASN A 126 -5.42 9.50 2.48
N LEU A 127 -4.46 8.80 3.09
CA LEU A 127 -3.90 9.19 4.38
C LEU A 127 -2.75 10.20 4.22
N PRO A 128 -2.59 11.17 5.13
CA PRO A 128 -1.42 12.03 5.15
C PRO A 128 -0.12 11.24 5.39
N ARG A 129 1.01 11.68 4.79
CA ARG A 129 2.35 11.06 4.96
C ARG A 129 2.71 10.81 6.42
N ASP A 130 2.37 11.76 7.31
CA ASP A 130 2.65 11.67 8.74
C ASP A 130 2.07 10.40 9.40
N CYS A 131 0.97 9.86 8.87
CA CYS A 131 0.34 8.64 9.39
C CYS A 131 1.18 7.38 9.13
N TYR A 132 1.85 7.29 7.98
CA TYR A 132 2.56 6.08 7.56
C TYR A 132 4.09 6.21 7.51
N ARG A 133 4.66 7.43 7.55
CA ARG A 133 6.11 7.70 7.44
C ARG A 133 6.99 6.75 8.26
N GLU A 134 6.68 6.58 9.54
CA GLU A 134 7.46 5.71 10.43
C GLU A 134 7.42 4.22 10.02
N ASN A 135 6.32 3.77 9.42
CA ASN A 135 6.24 2.40 8.89
C ASN A 135 7.15 2.25 7.67
N ILE A 136 7.23 3.27 6.80
CA ILE A 136 8.12 3.26 5.62
C ILE A 136 9.59 3.22 6.04
N ILE A 137 9.97 4.05 7.01
CA ILE A 137 11.33 4.02 7.61
C ILE A 137 11.62 2.61 8.16
N THR A 138 10.67 2.01 8.87
CA THR A 138 10.81 0.65 9.42
C THR A 138 10.98 -0.40 8.31
N ILE A 139 10.21 -0.32 7.23
CA ILE A 139 10.31 -1.22 6.07
C ILE A 139 11.67 -1.09 5.42
N LEU A 140 12.13 0.13 5.13
CA LEU A 140 13.44 0.38 4.55
C LEU A 140 14.56 -0.16 5.44
N LYS A 141 14.52 0.12 6.75
CA LYS A 141 15.52 -0.40 7.70
C LYS A 141 15.57 -1.93 7.76
N SER A 142 14.44 -2.60 7.53
CA SER A 142 14.36 -4.06 7.52
C SER A 142 14.80 -4.70 6.20
N ASN A 143 14.81 -3.93 5.10
CA ASN A 143 15.09 -4.44 3.75
C ASN A 143 16.45 -4.01 3.22
N ILE A 144 17.02 -2.88 3.65
CA ILE A 144 18.34 -2.41 3.23
C ILE A 144 19.42 -3.26 3.92
N ASN A 145 20.13 -4.05 3.12
CA ASN A 145 21.26 -4.87 3.52
C ASN A 145 22.14 -5.18 2.30
N ASN A 146 23.25 -5.89 2.50
CA ASN A 146 24.17 -6.24 1.43
C ASN A 146 23.55 -7.04 0.26
N ARG A 147 22.38 -7.69 0.45
CA ARG A 147 21.68 -8.45 -0.61
C ARG A 147 20.70 -7.60 -1.42
N THR A 148 20.41 -6.36 -1.01
CA THR A 148 19.44 -5.49 -1.68
C THR A 148 20.11 -4.33 -2.42
N GLN A 149 21.22 -4.61 -3.11
CA GLN A 149 21.98 -3.58 -3.83
C GLN A 149 21.15 -2.85 -4.88
N THR A 150 20.24 -3.52 -5.59
CA THR A 150 19.35 -2.87 -6.57
C THR A 150 18.51 -1.76 -5.93
N LEU A 151 17.92 -2.03 -4.77
CA LEU A 151 17.17 -1.03 -3.99
C LEU A 151 18.08 0.13 -3.55
N ILE A 152 19.26 -0.19 -3.04
CA ILE A 152 20.25 0.79 -2.56
C ILE A 152 20.71 1.70 -3.71
N ASP A 153 21.04 1.11 -4.85
CA ASP A 153 21.52 1.78 -6.05
C ASP A 153 20.47 2.76 -6.58
N GLU A 154 19.20 2.34 -6.66
CA GLU A 154 18.11 3.22 -7.11
C GLU A 154 17.84 4.39 -6.15
N LEU A 155 17.94 4.16 -4.83
CA LEU A 155 17.88 5.25 -3.84
C LEU A 155 18.99 6.28 -4.06
N ILE A 156 20.21 5.81 -4.32
CA ILE A 156 21.38 6.66 -4.53
C ILE A 156 21.26 7.43 -5.85
N ASP A 157 20.83 6.76 -6.92
CA ASP A 157 20.76 7.31 -8.26
C ASP A 157 19.64 8.33 -8.41
N SER A 158 18.55 8.18 -7.65
CA SER A 158 17.39 9.08 -7.72
C SER A 158 17.35 10.11 -6.58
N ARG A 159 18.39 10.18 -5.75
CA ARG A 159 18.39 10.98 -4.51
C ARG A 159 18.05 12.46 -4.69
N ASP A 160 18.46 13.05 -5.81
CA ASP A 160 18.28 14.49 -6.07
C ASP A 160 16.85 14.76 -6.57
N GLN A 161 16.20 13.76 -7.19
CA GLN A 161 14.81 13.84 -7.64
C GLN A 161 13.81 13.66 -6.48
N TYR A 162 14.19 12.88 -5.46
CA TYR A 162 13.32 12.50 -4.33
C TYR A 162 13.90 12.97 -2.98
N ASP A 163 14.41 14.21 -2.93
CA ASP A 163 15.09 14.78 -1.76
C ASP A 163 14.17 14.98 -0.54
N ASN A 164 12.88 15.25 -0.79
CA ASN A 164 11.80 15.33 0.21
C ASN A 164 11.20 13.96 0.57
N GLY A 165 11.67 12.90 -0.10
CA GLY A 165 11.21 11.52 0.01
C GLY A 165 11.99 10.66 1.00
N GLU A 166 12.29 9.44 0.58
CA GLU A 166 13.12 8.48 1.32
C GLU A 166 14.50 9.06 1.65
N TRP A 167 15.07 9.86 0.75
CA TRP A 167 16.39 10.47 0.94
C TRP A 167 16.40 11.54 2.05
N SER A 168 15.23 12.07 2.43
CA SER A 168 15.11 12.95 3.60
C SER A 168 15.35 12.21 4.92
N PHE A 169 15.20 10.88 4.95
CA PHE A 169 15.29 10.09 6.17
C PHE A 169 16.75 9.82 6.55
N ILE A 170 17.23 10.54 7.57
CA ILE A 170 18.64 10.48 8.04
C ILE A 170 19.06 9.04 8.38
N ASP A 171 18.21 8.29 9.08
CA ASP A 171 18.49 6.89 9.44
C ASP A 171 18.64 5.99 8.22
N VAL A 172 17.84 6.21 7.17
CA VAL A 172 17.91 5.46 5.92
C VAL A 172 19.20 5.80 5.19
N LYS A 173 19.58 7.07 5.09
CA LYS A 173 20.86 7.50 4.48
C LYS A 173 22.06 6.85 5.14
N LYS A 174 22.11 6.84 6.48
CA LYS A 174 23.18 6.17 7.23
C LYS A 174 23.24 4.68 6.89
N LEU A 175 22.08 4.01 6.86
CA LEU A 175 22.01 2.58 6.57
C LEU A 175 22.43 2.25 5.13
N ILE A 176 22.08 3.10 4.16
CA ILE A 176 22.55 3.01 2.78
C ILE A 176 24.09 3.07 2.73
N GLY A 177 24.69 4.05 3.40
CA GLY A 177 26.14 4.21 3.45
C GLY A 177 26.88 3.00 4.01
N LEU A 178 26.26 2.27 4.96
CA LEU A 178 26.84 1.05 5.55
C LEU A 178 26.69 -0.21 4.69
N ASN A 179 25.76 -0.22 3.74
CA ASN A 179 25.40 -1.43 2.99
C ASN A 179 25.63 -1.31 1.48
N THR A 180 25.97 -0.12 0.99
CA THR A 180 26.28 0.09 -0.43
C THR A 180 27.63 -0.50 -0.80
N ASN A 181 27.72 -1.09 -1.98
CA ASN A 181 29.00 -1.49 -2.58
C ASN A 181 29.69 -0.32 -3.30
N ARG A 182 29.09 0.88 -3.34
CA ARG A 182 29.64 2.05 -4.00
C ARG A 182 30.54 2.84 -3.03
N ASN A 183 31.65 3.35 -3.54
CA ASN A 183 32.45 4.33 -2.80
C ASN A 183 31.72 5.68 -2.81
N ILE A 184 30.99 6.00 -1.74
CA ILE A 184 30.25 7.27 -1.60
C ILE A 184 31.02 8.20 -0.67
N LEU A 185 31.28 9.42 -1.13
CA LEU A 185 31.81 10.51 -0.30
C LEU A 185 30.63 11.28 0.30
N TRP A 186 30.51 11.24 1.64
CA TRP A 186 29.52 12.04 2.36
C TRP A 186 30.18 13.36 2.79
N ALA A 187 29.67 14.48 2.31
CA ALA A 187 30.07 15.80 2.80
C ALA A 187 29.11 16.21 3.92
N ASP A 188 29.59 16.23 5.16
CA ASP A 188 28.85 16.83 6.27
C ASP A 188 29.09 18.34 6.28
N SER A 189 28.02 19.13 6.13
CA SER A 189 28.08 20.59 6.19
C SER A 189 28.58 21.14 7.54
N SER A 190 28.61 20.30 8.58
CA SER A 190 29.10 20.63 9.93
C SER A 190 30.61 20.44 10.08
N SER A 191 31.25 19.73 9.14
CA SER A 191 32.63 19.26 9.26
C SER A 191 33.40 19.66 8.01
N LYS A 192 34.36 20.60 8.14
CA LYS A 192 35.32 20.96 7.07
C LYS A 192 36.26 19.82 6.63
N ASN A 193 36.00 18.58 7.05
CA ASN A 193 36.75 17.40 6.67
C ASN A 193 35.86 16.48 5.83
N ILE A 194 36.29 16.26 4.59
CA ILE A 194 35.77 15.19 3.74
C ILE A 194 36.32 13.88 4.31
N GLU A 195 35.55 13.21 5.17
CA GLU A 195 35.90 11.87 5.60
C GLU A 195 35.38 10.85 4.60
N LYS A 196 36.32 10.13 3.98
CA LYS A 196 36.03 8.93 3.21
C LYS A 196 35.66 7.83 4.19
N LEU A 197 34.37 7.63 4.44
CA LEU A 197 33.88 6.46 5.18
C LEU A 197 34.05 5.23 4.30
N ILE A 198 35.23 4.62 4.38
CA ILE A 198 35.47 3.24 3.98
C ILE A 198 35.15 2.40 5.21
N TYR A 199 34.06 1.64 5.16
CA TYR A 199 33.86 0.50 6.06
C TYR A 199 34.10 -0.79 5.27
#